data_AF-A0A3N1VFC0-F1
#
_entry.id   AF-A0A3N1VFC0-F1
#
_cell.length_a   1.000
_cell.length_b   1.000
_cell.length_c   1.000
_cell.angle_alpha   90.00
_cell.angle_beta   90.00
_cell.angle_gamma   90.00
#
_symmetry.space_group_name_H-M   'P 1'
#
loop_
_entity.id
_entity.type
_entity.pdbx_description
1 polymer ?
#
loop_
_entity_poly.entity_id
_entity_poly.type
_entity_poly.pdbx_seq_one_letter_code
_entity_poly.pdbx_strand_id
1 'polypeptide(L)'
;MAELIDLMERKKMSTLICARPMEFRWGEWASGPAWLCARSEAVKYESRRLESRRVPGHAHLQWLPNHVKLDGGTHDTVQALFRYRNDEKAMRRVYRLAGLMECVTRGVCPVLRSDLLRRIYQDIMEERNALQVVWRGSVDRFLLPLYLHHGLVERLLTLLKPMENLQELFSLVERETTLQFDVLSSHYVIYVPLGFARLNV
;
A
#
# COMPACT_ATOMS: atom_id res chain seq x y z
N MET A 1 43.33 6.32 -5.37
CA MET A 1 42.40 5.19 -5.17
C MET A 1 41.16 5.75 -4.51
N ALA A 2 40.06 5.87 -5.24
CA ALA A 2 38.81 6.36 -4.68
C ALA A 2 38.20 5.21 -3.85
N GLU A 3 38.01 5.42 -2.55
CA GLU A 3 37.19 4.55 -1.72
C GLU A 3 35.78 4.57 -2.29
N LEU A 4 35.36 3.44 -2.87
CA LEU A 4 33.97 3.15 -3.15
C LEU A 4 33.26 3.08 -1.80
N ILE A 5 32.72 4.21 -1.34
CA ILE A 5 31.77 4.24 -0.24
C ILE A 5 30.57 3.42 -0.72
N ASP A 6 30.50 2.16 -0.29
CA ASP A 6 29.40 1.27 -0.60
C ASP A 6 28.15 1.81 0.09
N LEU A 7 27.37 2.61 -0.66
CA LEU A 7 26.09 3.17 -0.22
C LEU A 7 25.10 2.06 0.23
N MET A 8 25.36 0.79 -0.12
CA MET A 8 24.60 -0.37 0.36
C MET A 8 24.91 -0.69 1.83
N GLU A 9 26.12 -0.44 2.32
CA GLU A 9 26.49 -0.71 3.72
C GLU A 9 25.75 0.21 4.71
N ARG A 10 25.61 1.51 4.39
CA ARG A 10 24.81 2.44 5.22
C ARG A 10 23.32 2.08 5.23
N LYS A 11 22.77 1.61 4.10
CA LYS A 11 21.40 1.09 4.02
C LYS A 11 21.17 -0.17 4.86
N LYS A 12 22.22 -0.90 5.24
CA LYS A 12 22.09 -2.09 6.09
C LYS A 12 21.83 -1.75 7.56
N MET A 13 22.21 -0.59 8.09
CA MET A 13 22.05 -0.30 9.54
C MET A 13 20.61 0.05 9.92
N SER A 14 19.94 0.89 9.13
CA SER A 14 18.53 1.27 9.35
C SER A 14 17.69 0.86 8.15
N THR A 15 16.71 0.00 8.38
CA THR A 15 15.70 -0.36 7.38
C THR A 15 14.67 0.75 7.21
N LEU A 16 14.51 1.66 8.18
CA LEU A 16 13.48 2.70 8.16
C LEU A 16 13.71 3.71 7.02
N ILE A 17 12.70 3.86 6.15
CA ILE A 17 12.65 4.86 5.07
C ILE A 17 11.89 6.09 5.55
N CYS A 18 10.69 5.88 6.09
CA CYS A 18 9.89 6.90 6.73
C CYS A 18 8.99 6.23 7.78
N ALA A 19 8.77 6.92 8.90
CA ALA A 19 7.93 6.44 9.99
C ALA A 19 6.47 6.87 9.86
N ARG A 20 6.23 7.97 9.14
CA ARG A 20 4.92 8.59 8.95
C ARG A 20 4.79 9.16 7.53
N PRO A 21 3.56 9.25 6.99
CA PRO A 21 2.28 8.88 7.64
C PRO A 21 2.10 7.36 7.74
N MET A 22 2.61 6.60 6.77
CA MET A 22 2.74 5.15 6.87
C MET A 22 4.21 4.76 7.03
N GLU A 23 4.47 3.68 7.74
CA GLU A 23 5.84 3.22 7.94
C GLU A 23 6.32 2.38 6.76
N PHE A 24 7.34 2.87 6.06
CA PHE A 24 8.03 2.14 5.01
C PHE A 24 9.44 1.75 5.47
N ARG A 25 9.82 0.52 5.15
CA ARG A 25 11.14 -0.05 5.44
C ARG A 25 11.75 -0.72 4.22
N TRP A 26 13.08 -0.72 4.11
CA TRP A 26 13.79 -1.54 3.16
C TRP A 26 13.77 -3.01 3.60
N GLY A 27 13.38 -3.88 2.69
CA GLY A 27 13.61 -5.31 2.78
C GLY A 27 15.05 -5.67 2.37
N GLU A 28 15.48 -6.89 2.74
CA GLU A 28 16.82 -7.40 2.38
C GLU A 28 16.86 -8.03 0.97
N TRP A 29 15.73 -8.09 0.26
CA TRP A 29 15.65 -8.66 -1.09
C TRP A 29 15.78 -7.59 -2.19
N ALA A 30 16.41 -7.98 -3.30
CA ALA A 30 16.70 -7.09 -4.42
C ALA A 30 15.44 -6.71 -5.23
N SER A 31 14.59 -7.69 -5.52
CA SER A 31 13.42 -7.58 -6.40
C SER A 31 12.28 -8.48 -5.94
N GLY A 32 11.04 -8.14 -6.27
CA GLY A 32 9.85 -8.91 -5.90
C GLY A 32 8.74 -8.02 -5.34
N PRO A 33 7.68 -8.61 -4.76
CA PRO A 33 6.59 -7.85 -4.17
C PRO A 33 7.05 -7.14 -2.90
N ALA A 34 6.37 -6.03 -2.58
CA ALA A 34 6.44 -5.45 -1.25
C ALA A 34 5.69 -6.34 -0.25
N TRP A 35 6.05 -6.26 1.03
CA TRP A 35 5.38 -7.01 2.09
C TRP A 35 4.63 -6.05 3.01
N LEU A 36 3.38 -6.38 3.30
CA LEU A 36 2.59 -5.75 4.34
C LEU A 36 2.60 -6.65 5.57
N CYS A 37 3.01 -6.12 6.71
CA CYS A 37 3.02 -6.87 7.96
C CYS A 37 2.52 -6.01 9.11
N ALA A 38 1.98 -6.68 10.13
CA ALA A 38 1.59 -6.07 11.38
C ALA A 38 2.82 -5.44 12.05
N ARG A 39 2.64 -4.29 12.69
CA ARG A 39 3.69 -3.59 13.42
C ARG A 39 4.31 -4.47 14.52
N SER A 40 3.51 -5.29 15.19
CA SER A 40 4.01 -6.27 16.17
C SER A 40 4.92 -7.33 15.56
N GLU A 41 4.62 -7.81 14.35
CA GLU A 41 5.47 -8.75 13.61
C GLU A 41 6.73 -8.07 13.08
N ALA A 42 6.63 -6.83 12.61
CA ALA A 42 7.78 -6.03 12.21
C ALA A 42 8.77 -5.82 13.36
N VAL A 43 8.29 -5.54 14.58
CA VAL A 43 9.14 -5.42 15.77
C VAL A 43 9.89 -6.72 16.05
N LYS A 44 9.20 -7.87 16.03
CA LYS A 44 9.85 -9.19 16.21
C LYS A 44 10.90 -9.46 15.13
N TYR A 45 10.59 -9.13 13.88
CA TYR A 45 11.50 -9.30 12.74
C TYR A 45 12.77 -8.49 12.89
N GLU A 46 12.64 -7.21 13.26
CA GLU A 46 13.77 -6.31 13.39
C GLU A 46 14.67 -6.67 14.58
N SER A 47 14.09 -7.08 15.72
CA SER A 47 14.87 -7.59 16.85
C SER A 47 15.70 -8.81 16.45
N ARG A 48 15.08 -9.79 15.78
CA ARG A 48 15.78 -11.00 15.31
C ARG A 48 16.84 -10.70 14.25
N ARG A 49 16.56 -9.76 13.35
CA ARG A 49 17.52 -9.31 12.33
C ARG A 49 18.76 -8.68 12.95
N LEU A 50 18.58 -7.87 13.99
CA LEU A 50 19.70 -7.28 14.73
C LEU A 50 20.50 -8.35 15.49
N GLU A 51 19.84 -9.35 16.07
CA GLU A 51 20.47 -10.48 16.75
C GLU A 51 21.29 -11.35 15.78
N SER A 52 20.72 -11.76 14.64
CA SER A 52 21.43 -12.61 13.65
C SER A 52 22.69 -11.94 13.13
N ARG A 53 22.69 -10.62 12.96
CA ARG A 53 23.86 -9.85 12.50
C ARG A 53 25.00 -9.77 13.51
N ARG A 54 24.74 -10.03 14.79
CA ARG A 54 25.78 -10.09 15.82
C ARG A 54 26.55 -11.41 15.81
N VAL A 55 26.06 -12.43 15.11
CA VAL A 55 26.67 -13.76 15.06
C VAL A 55 27.55 -13.88 13.79
N PRO A 56 28.86 -14.14 13.91
CA PRO A 56 29.73 -14.36 12.76
C PRO A 56 29.29 -15.61 11.97
N GLY A 57 29.20 -15.51 10.65
CA GLY A 57 28.94 -16.65 9.75
C GLY A 57 27.47 -17.00 9.48
N HIS A 58 26.50 -16.34 10.13
CA HIS A 58 25.07 -16.55 9.88
C HIS A 58 24.40 -15.32 9.28
N ALA A 59 24.53 -15.17 7.95
CA ALA A 59 23.97 -14.06 7.20
C ALA A 59 22.53 -14.27 6.69
N HIS A 60 21.91 -15.43 6.99
CA HIS A 60 20.59 -15.78 6.48
C HIS A 60 19.54 -15.74 7.59
N LEU A 61 18.58 -14.82 7.47
CA LEU A 61 17.37 -14.80 8.28
C LEU A 61 16.55 -16.06 7.98
N GLN A 62 16.59 -17.04 8.88
CA GLN A 62 15.76 -18.26 8.78
C GLN A 62 14.27 -17.99 9.03
N TRP A 63 13.91 -16.78 9.45
CA TRP A 63 12.56 -16.42 9.85
C TRP A 63 12.07 -15.18 9.12
N LEU A 64 10.91 -15.30 8.50
CA LEU A 64 10.17 -14.20 7.89
C LEU A 64 9.01 -13.81 8.81
N PRO A 65 8.67 -12.51 8.89
CA PRO A 65 7.47 -12.10 9.62
C PRO A 65 6.24 -12.71 8.95
N ASN A 66 5.17 -12.89 9.72
CA ASN A 66 3.88 -13.13 9.10
C ASN A 66 3.50 -11.90 8.26
N HIS A 67 3.41 -12.07 6.94
CA HIS A 67 3.24 -10.98 5.99
C HIS A 67 2.32 -11.37 4.85
N VAL A 68 1.74 -10.34 4.24
CA VAL A 68 1.01 -10.45 2.97
C VAL A 68 1.86 -9.84 1.87
N LYS A 69 1.99 -10.57 0.76
CA LYS A 69 2.65 -10.04 -0.44
C LYS A 69 1.71 -9.05 -1.13
N LEU A 70 2.24 -7.91 -1.52
CA LEU A 70 1.54 -6.87 -2.25
C LEU A 70 1.91 -7.00 -3.73
N ASP A 71 1.04 -7.69 -4.47
CA ASP A 71 1.12 -7.97 -5.89
C ASP A 71 -0.11 -7.43 -6.66
N GLY A 72 -0.08 -7.52 -7.98
CA GLY A 72 -1.14 -7.02 -8.86
C GLY A 72 -1.45 -5.54 -8.59
N GLY A 73 -2.73 -5.18 -8.50
CA GLY A 73 -3.09 -3.78 -8.24
C GLY A 73 -2.68 -3.25 -6.88
N THR A 74 -2.53 -4.12 -5.87
CA THR A 74 -2.03 -3.67 -4.56
C THR A 74 -0.56 -3.28 -4.63
N HIS A 75 0.22 -3.86 -5.54
CA HIS A 75 1.59 -3.43 -5.84
C HIS A 75 1.61 -1.99 -6.37
N ASP A 76 0.79 -1.70 -7.38
CA ASP A 76 0.74 -0.38 -7.99
C ASP A 76 0.23 0.68 -7.01
N THR A 77 -0.75 0.33 -6.17
CA THR A 77 -1.22 1.19 -5.07
C THR A 77 -0.07 1.49 -4.09
N VAL A 78 0.69 0.48 -3.67
CA VAL A 78 1.81 0.66 -2.74
C VAL A 78 2.94 1.46 -3.39
N GLN A 79 3.20 1.29 -4.68
CA GLN A 79 4.18 2.07 -5.42
C GLN A 79 3.80 3.55 -5.46
N ALA A 80 2.51 3.85 -5.70
CA ALA A 80 1.99 5.21 -5.66
C ALA A 80 2.06 5.81 -4.25
N LEU A 81 1.67 5.05 -3.21
CA LEU A 81 1.81 5.47 -1.81
C LEU A 81 3.27 5.74 -1.44
N PHE A 82 4.19 4.89 -1.88
CA PHE A 82 5.62 5.06 -1.63
C PHE A 82 6.20 6.29 -2.33
N ARG A 83 5.75 6.61 -3.54
CA ARG A 83 6.13 7.85 -4.24
C ARG A 83 5.75 9.09 -3.42
N TYR A 84 4.54 9.09 -2.85
CA TYR A 84 4.03 10.18 -2.01
C TYR A 84 4.30 10.00 -0.52
N ARG A 85 5.26 9.15 -0.12
CA ARG A 85 5.53 8.80 1.29
C ARG A 85 5.80 9.97 2.25
N ASN A 86 6.09 11.15 1.73
CA ASN A 86 6.32 12.37 2.51
C ASN A 86 5.13 13.35 2.48
N ASP A 87 4.04 13.01 1.79
CA ASP A 87 2.84 13.84 1.64
C ASP A 87 1.60 13.00 1.97
N GLU A 88 1.12 13.14 3.22
CA GLU A 88 -0.06 12.43 3.70
C GLU A 88 -1.32 12.75 2.92
N LYS A 89 -1.50 14.01 2.48
CA LYS A 89 -2.69 14.40 1.73
C LYS A 89 -2.72 13.69 0.38
N ALA A 90 -1.57 13.64 -0.31
CA ALA A 90 -1.45 12.89 -1.56
C ALA A 90 -1.63 11.37 -1.34
N MET A 91 -1.09 10.80 -0.27
CA MET A 91 -1.28 9.39 0.05
C MET A 91 -2.75 9.02 0.32
N ARG A 92 -3.48 9.85 1.08
CA ARG A 92 -4.91 9.66 1.32
C ARG A 92 -5.70 9.73 0.01
N ARG A 93 -5.37 10.67 -0.88
CA ARG A 93 -5.98 10.75 -2.23
C ARG A 93 -5.70 9.50 -3.07
N VAL A 94 -4.47 8.98 -3.06
CA VAL A 94 -4.12 7.71 -3.73
C VAL A 94 -4.96 6.56 -3.17
N TYR A 95 -5.07 6.46 -1.84
CA TYR A 95 -5.80 5.38 -1.21
C TYR A 95 -7.31 5.47 -1.45
N ARG A 96 -7.86 6.69 -1.46
CA ARG A 96 -9.24 6.95 -1.88
C ARG A 96 -9.48 6.55 -3.33
N LEU A 97 -8.58 6.90 -4.24
CA LEU A 97 -8.67 6.52 -5.65
C LEU A 97 -8.66 5.00 -5.80
N ALA A 98 -7.82 4.28 -5.04
CA ALA A 98 -7.86 2.83 -4.98
C ALA A 98 -9.22 2.30 -4.49
N GLY A 99 -9.84 2.95 -3.49
CA GLY A 99 -11.19 2.62 -3.04
C GLY A 99 -12.27 2.84 -4.10
N LEU A 100 -12.20 3.94 -4.86
CA LEU A 100 -13.09 4.17 -6.00
C LEU A 100 -12.93 3.09 -7.06
N MET A 101 -11.70 2.72 -7.40
CA MET A 101 -11.41 1.62 -8.34
C MET A 101 -11.97 0.28 -7.84
N GLU A 102 -11.83 -0.01 -6.54
CA GLU A 102 -12.41 -1.21 -5.92
C GLU A 102 -13.94 -1.22 -6.06
N CYS A 103 -14.59 -0.08 -5.81
CA CYS A 103 -16.04 0.05 -5.93
C CYS A 103 -16.52 -0.10 -7.37
N VAL A 104 -15.82 0.48 -8.35
CA VAL A 104 -16.23 0.40 -9.76
C VAL A 104 -15.99 -1.00 -10.35
N THR A 105 -14.96 -1.71 -9.90
CA THR A 105 -14.63 -3.04 -10.43
C THR A 105 -15.38 -4.18 -9.73
N ARG A 106 -15.64 -4.07 -8.43
CA ARG A 106 -16.26 -5.15 -7.62
C ARG A 106 -17.57 -4.77 -6.95
N GLY A 107 -17.88 -3.48 -6.88
CA GLY A 107 -19.09 -2.99 -6.24
C GLY A 107 -20.33 -3.20 -7.09
N VAL A 108 -21.46 -3.28 -6.40
CA VAL A 108 -22.78 -3.39 -7.02
C VAL A 108 -23.70 -2.40 -6.34
N CYS A 109 -24.06 -1.31 -7.01
CA CYS A 109 -25.08 -0.36 -6.55
C CYS A 109 -25.82 0.29 -7.73
N PRO A 110 -27.02 0.86 -7.50
CA PRO A 110 -27.80 1.58 -8.51
C PRO A 110 -27.00 2.64 -9.28
N VAL A 111 -26.18 3.45 -8.60
CA VAL A 111 -25.36 4.51 -9.22
C VAL A 111 -24.36 3.94 -10.24
N LEU A 112 -23.78 2.78 -9.97
CA LEU A 112 -22.83 2.14 -10.88
C LEU A 112 -23.50 1.47 -12.08
N ARG A 113 -24.83 1.40 -12.11
CA ARG A 113 -25.63 0.85 -13.21
C ARG A 113 -26.33 1.93 -14.04
N SER A 114 -26.20 3.20 -13.67
CA SER A 114 -26.78 4.33 -14.39
C SER A 114 -25.73 5.06 -15.24
N ASP A 115 -26.20 6.08 -15.96
CA ASP A 115 -25.39 7.03 -16.71
C ASP A 115 -24.40 7.83 -15.83
N LEU A 116 -24.64 7.88 -14.51
CA LEU A 116 -23.73 8.48 -13.52
C LEU A 116 -22.37 7.77 -13.46
N LEU A 117 -22.28 6.51 -13.89
CA LEU A 117 -21.03 5.77 -13.98
C LEU A 117 -20.00 6.50 -14.85
N ARG A 118 -20.43 7.15 -15.94
CA ARG A 118 -19.54 7.91 -16.83
C ARG A 118 -18.83 9.03 -16.09
N ARG A 119 -19.56 9.74 -15.22
CA ARG A 119 -19.01 10.83 -14.40
C ARG A 119 -18.01 10.30 -13.38
N ILE A 120 -18.31 9.18 -12.73
CA ILE A 120 -17.36 8.51 -11.81
C ILE A 120 -16.06 8.17 -12.53
N TYR A 121 -16.14 7.58 -13.73
CA TYR A 121 -14.94 7.25 -14.51
C TYR A 121 -14.14 8.49 -14.90
N GLN A 122 -14.79 9.60 -15.26
CA GLN A 122 -14.10 10.86 -15.55
C GLN A 122 -13.33 11.35 -14.32
N ASP A 123 -13.99 11.43 -13.16
CA ASP A 123 -13.37 11.85 -11.91
C ASP A 123 -12.19 10.93 -11.52
N ILE A 124 -12.35 9.61 -11.69
CA ILE A 124 -11.28 8.62 -11.48
C ILE A 124 -10.10 8.88 -12.42
N MET A 125 -10.35 9.11 -13.71
CA MET A 125 -9.29 9.31 -14.70
C MET A 125 -8.56 10.62 -14.49
N GLU A 126 -9.26 11.69 -14.11
CA GLU A 126 -8.66 12.97 -13.75
C GLU A 126 -7.76 12.85 -12.52
N GLU A 127 -8.25 12.24 -11.43
CA GLU A 127 -7.48 12.00 -10.21
C GLU A 127 -6.29 11.06 -10.46
N ARG A 128 -6.49 10.01 -11.25
CA ARG A 128 -5.44 9.08 -11.65
C ARG A 128 -4.31 9.81 -12.38
N ASN A 129 -4.65 10.69 -13.32
CA ASN A 129 -3.67 11.46 -14.09
C ASN A 129 -2.95 12.47 -13.20
N ALA A 130 -3.69 13.17 -12.34
CA ALA A 130 -3.14 14.14 -11.39
C ALA A 130 -2.16 13.50 -10.41
N LEU A 131 -2.47 12.29 -9.92
CA LEU A 131 -1.63 11.53 -8.99
C LEU A 131 -0.59 10.66 -9.72
N GLN A 132 -0.63 10.58 -11.05
CA GLN A 132 0.20 9.73 -11.90
C GLN A 132 0.16 8.25 -11.47
N VAL A 133 -1.02 7.73 -11.12
CA VAL A 133 -1.20 6.33 -10.71
C VAL A 133 -1.54 5.47 -11.92
N VAL A 134 -0.89 4.33 -12.08
CA VAL A 134 -1.16 3.42 -13.19
C VAL A 134 -1.24 2.01 -12.63
N TRP A 135 -2.45 1.44 -12.63
CA TRP A 135 -2.65 0.03 -12.37
C TRP A 135 -2.42 -0.77 -13.65
N ARG A 136 -1.47 -1.72 -13.63
CA ARG A 136 -1.06 -2.50 -14.81
C ARG A 136 -1.52 -3.96 -14.68
N GLY A 137 -1.94 -4.56 -15.79
CA GLY A 137 -2.30 -5.98 -15.88
C GLY A 137 -3.71 -6.31 -15.39
N SER A 138 -3.95 -7.60 -15.09
CA SER A 138 -5.21 -8.05 -14.46
C SER A 138 -5.18 -7.65 -12.99
N VAL A 139 -6.07 -6.74 -12.61
CA VAL A 139 -6.10 -6.17 -11.27
C VAL A 139 -7.37 -6.61 -10.57
N ASP A 140 -7.21 -7.55 -9.64
CA ASP A 140 -8.34 -8.10 -8.89
C ASP A 140 -8.64 -7.32 -7.60
N ARG A 141 -7.64 -6.56 -7.11
CA ARG A 141 -7.71 -5.75 -5.87
C ARG A 141 -6.85 -4.50 -5.98
N PHE A 142 -7.37 -3.39 -5.48
CA PHE A 142 -6.74 -2.08 -5.46
C PHE A 142 -6.40 -1.65 -4.03
N LEU A 143 -7.29 -1.95 -3.08
CA LEU A 143 -7.09 -1.70 -1.65
C LEU A 143 -6.13 -2.69 -1.00
N LEU A 144 -5.33 -2.23 -0.04
CA LEU A 144 -4.37 -3.09 0.66
C LEU A 144 -5.10 -4.09 1.59
N PRO A 145 -4.61 -5.33 1.72
CA PRO A 145 -5.25 -6.36 2.55
C PRO A 145 -4.97 -6.16 4.05
N LEU A 146 -5.98 -5.74 4.81
CA LEU A 146 -5.87 -5.48 6.25
C LEU A 146 -6.19 -6.71 7.09
N TYR A 147 -5.30 -7.71 7.11
CA TYR A 147 -5.57 -9.01 7.75
C TYR A 147 -5.76 -9.01 9.28
N LEU A 148 -5.44 -7.95 10.01
CA LEU A 148 -5.78 -7.80 11.43
C LEU A 148 -7.21 -7.28 11.60
N HIS A 149 -7.74 -6.65 10.55
CA HIS A 149 -9.05 -6.03 10.48
C HIS A 149 -9.79 -6.59 9.27
N HIS A 150 -9.97 -7.92 9.28
CA HIS A 150 -10.65 -8.63 8.21
C HIS A 150 -12.04 -8.02 7.92
N GLY A 151 -12.41 -8.00 6.64
CA GLY A 151 -13.73 -7.56 6.23
C GLY A 151 -13.88 -6.06 5.99
N LEU A 152 -12.84 -5.24 6.10
CA LEU A 152 -12.97 -3.79 5.85
C LEU A 152 -13.31 -3.46 4.39
N VAL A 153 -12.74 -4.21 3.43
CA VAL A 153 -13.08 -4.05 2.01
C VAL A 153 -14.50 -4.57 1.75
N GLU A 154 -14.83 -5.73 2.32
CA GLU A 154 -16.15 -6.36 2.19
C GLU A 154 -17.25 -5.49 2.83
N ARG A 155 -16.93 -4.79 3.92
CA ARG A 155 -17.78 -3.80 4.57
C ARG A 155 -18.05 -2.62 3.65
N LEU A 156 -17.02 -2.04 3.03
CA LEU A 156 -17.19 -0.97 2.04
C LEU A 156 -18.14 -1.43 0.91
N LEU A 157 -17.89 -2.60 0.33
CA LEU A 157 -18.73 -3.14 -0.75
C LEU A 157 -20.16 -3.44 -0.30
N THR A 158 -20.36 -3.84 0.96
CA THR A 158 -21.70 -4.08 1.52
C THR A 158 -22.46 -2.76 1.75
N LEU A 159 -21.80 -1.75 2.30
CA LEU A 159 -22.38 -0.42 2.53
C LEU A 159 -22.68 0.32 1.22
N LEU A 160 -22.01 -0.04 0.13
CA LEU A 160 -22.25 0.53 -1.19
C LEU A 160 -23.59 0.10 -1.80
N LYS A 161 -24.09 -1.11 -1.49
CA LYS A 161 -25.28 -1.71 -2.12
C LYS A 161 -26.53 -0.82 -2.16
N PRO A 162 -26.96 -0.17 -1.07
CA PRO A 162 -28.17 0.65 -1.05
C PRO A 162 -27.97 2.07 -1.61
N MET A 163 -26.79 2.43 -2.11
CA MET A 163 -26.50 3.80 -2.53
C MET A 163 -27.18 4.15 -3.86
N GLU A 164 -28.01 5.19 -3.84
CA GLU A 164 -28.74 5.68 -5.01
C GLU A 164 -28.20 7.03 -5.53
N ASN A 165 -27.39 7.71 -4.73
CA ASN A 165 -26.82 9.01 -5.05
C ASN A 165 -25.29 8.96 -5.17
N LEU A 166 -24.77 9.68 -6.17
CA LEU A 166 -23.34 9.86 -6.41
C LEU A 166 -22.62 10.54 -5.23
N GLN A 167 -23.23 11.53 -4.60
CA GLN A 167 -22.63 12.23 -3.47
C GLN A 167 -22.46 11.31 -2.25
N GLU A 168 -23.42 10.42 -2.02
CA GLU A 168 -23.36 9.43 -0.94
C GLU A 168 -22.26 8.40 -1.22
N LEU A 169 -22.12 7.95 -2.47
CA LEU A 169 -21.03 7.06 -2.89
C LEU A 169 -19.66 7.70 -2.60
N PHE A 170 -19.42 8.93 -3.05
CA PHE A 170 -18.15 9.61 -2.80
C PHE A 170 -17.87 9.80 -1.32
N SER A 171 -18.90 10.21 -0.55
CA SER A 171 -18.77 10.42 0.89
C SER A 171 -18.48 9.12 1.64
N LEU A 172 -19.13 8.01 1.24
CA LEU A 172 -18.89 6.68 1.79
C LEU A 172 -17.45 6.23 1.51
N VAL A 173 -17.00 6.35 0.25
CA VAL A 173 -15.64 5.93 -0.13
C VAL A 173 -14.61 6.76 0.61
N GLU A 174 -14.75 8.08 0.68
CA GLU A 174 -13.86 8.97 1.45
C GLU A 174 -13.77 8.53 2.92
N ARG A 175 -14.92 8.29 3.56
CA ARG A 175 -14.98 7.89 4.97
C ARG A 175 -14.32 6.54 5.22
N GLU A 176 -14.71 5.51 4.48
CA GLU A 176 -14.20 4.15 4.71
C GLU A 176 -12.72 4.03 4.33
N THR A 177 -12.27 4.71 3.27
CA THR A 177 -10.84 4.70 2.89
C THR A 177 -9.99 5.50 3.87
N THR A 178 -10.51 6.58 4.45
CA THR A 178 -9.86 7.31 5.55
C THR A 178 -9.65 6.40 6.76
N LEU A 179 -10.70 5.69 7.19
CA LEU A 179 -10.61 4.75 8.31
C LEU A 179 -9.58 3.63 8.03
N GLN A 180 -9.61 3.04 6.84
CA GLN A 180 -8.65 2.02 6.44
C GLN A 180 -7.21 2.56 6.37
N PHE A 181 -7.03 3.80 5.91
CA PHE A 181 -5.72 4.46 5.87
C PHE A 181 -5.16 4.69 7.28
N ASP A 182 -6.01 5.08 8.23
CA ASP A 182 -5.60 5.30 9.63
C ASP A 182 -5.21 3.98 10.30
N VAL A 183 -5.96 2.91 10.02
CA VAL A 183 -5.63 1.54 10.43
C VAL A 183 -4.29 1.11 9.85
N LEU A 184 -4.07 1.31 8.56
CA LEU A 184 -2.81 1.03 7.87
C LEU A 184 -1.63 1.74 8.52
N SER A 185 -1.77 3.05 8.74
CA SER A 185 -0.74 3.91 9.32
C SER A 185 -0.39 3.50 10.75
N SER A 186 -1.40 3.08 11.53
CA SER A 186 -1.24 2.75 12.94
C SER A 186 -0.72 1.32 13.17
N HIS A 187 -1.25 0.34 12.45
CA HIS A 187 -1.07 -1.08 12.77
C HIS A 187 -0.14 -1.82 11.82
N TYR A 188 0.28 -1.22 10.71
CA TYR A 188 1.06 -1.91 9.68
C TYR A 188 2.38 -1.24 9.36
N VAL A 189 3.28 -2.05 8.81
CA VAL A 189 4.58 -1.65 8.26
C VAL A 189 4.72 -2.28 6.88
N ILE A 190 5.17 -1.49 5.91
CA ILE A 190 5.41 -1.95 4.54
C ILE A 190 6.91 -2.10 4.31
N TYR A 191 7.36 -3.30 3.98
CA TYR A 191 8.72 -3.56 3.54
C TYR A 191 8.78 -3.57 2.01
N VAL A 192 9.71 -2.79 1.44
CA VAL A 192 9.88 -2.66 0.00
C VAL A 192 11.25 -3.21 -0.45
N PRO A 193 11.34 -3.86 -1.63
CA PRO A 193 12.62 -4.33 -2.16
C PRO A 193 13.60 -3.18 -2.41
N LEU A 194 14.90 -3.47 -2.46
CA LEU A 194 15.92 -2.46 -2.76
C LEU A 194 15.71 -1.76 -4.12
N GLY A 195 15.14 -2.48 -5.09
CA GLY A 195 14.80 -1.96 -6.41
C GLY A 195 13.49 -1.17 -6.49
N PHE A 196 12.72 -1.02 -5.40
CA PHE A 196 11.34 -0.52 -5.46
C PHE A 196 11.20 0.90 -6.04
N ALA A 197 12.17 1.77 -5.74
CA ALA A 197 12.16 3.16 -6.20
C ALA A 197 12.52 3.33 -7.70
N ARG A 198 13.07 2.29 -8.35
CA ARG A 198 13.61 2.37 -9.72
C ARG A 198 12.61 1.96 -10.80
N LEU A 199 11.41 1.52 -10.43
CA LEU A 199 10.39 1.02 -11.38
C LEU A 199 9.61 2.13 -12.12
N ASN A 200 10.07 3.40 -12.04
CA ASN A 200 9.47 4.56 -12.73
C ASN A 200 10.38 5.10 -13.85
N VAL A 201 11.02 4.21 -14.62
CA VAL A 201 11.59 4.57 -15.94
C VAL A 201 10.75 3.91 -17.01
#